data_AF-A0AAN6R887-F1
#
_entry.id   AF-A0AAN6R887-F1
#
_cell.length_a   1.000
_cell.length_b   1.000
_cell.length_c   1.000
_cell.angle_alpha   90.00
_cell.angle_beta   90.00
_cell.angle_gamma   90.00
#
_symmetry.space_group_name_H-M   'P 1'
#
loop_
_entity.id
_entity.type
_entity.pdbx_description
1 polymer ?
#
loop_
_entity_poly.entity_id
_entity_poly.type
_entity_poly.pdbx_seq_one_letter_code
_entity_poly.pdbx_strand_id
1 'polypeptide(L)'
;MKPILFLTLLSSFSASITSVLAGPVATSPEKRQVECPEVDQIADYLAGKWTTEQKQQIVFYTGGAGSDAVKLARVLGGKTYLDLQSDPKYSTWMRGCSLLGRSQDLAINASTALARIADETALVVVEDHPNPESYWFVYEKPELVNRNIHIVRVFPKEGQSPGDWRMEG
;
A
#
# COMPACT_ATOMS: atom_id res chain seq x y z
N MET A 1 -4.29 78.91 31.98
CA MET A 1 -5.32 79.25 32.99
C MET A 1 -6.03 77.97 33.41
N LYS A 2 -6.03 77.69 34.70
CA LYS A 2 -6.91 76.78 35.46
C LYS A 2 -8.40 77.22 35.26
N PRO A 3 -9.47 76.49 35.68
CA PRO A 3 -9.53 75.16 36.33
C PRO A 3 -10.86 74.36 36.11
N ILE A 4 -11.11 73.39 37.02
CA ILE A 4 -12.41 73.00 37.63
C ILE A 4 -13.25 71.95 36.85
N LEU A 5 -13.32 70.69 37.35
CA LEU A 5 -14.29 70.17 38.37
C LEU A 5 -15.71 70.10 37.76
N PHE A 6 -16.58 69.09 37.90
CA PHE A 6 -16.85 68.12 38.98
C PHE A 6 -18.00 67.16 38.54
N LEU A 7 -18.36 66.25 39.44
CA LEU A 7 -19.62 65.47 39.57
C LEU A 7 -19.72 64.14 38.78
N THR A 8 -19.45 62.98 39.41
CA THR A 8 -20.36 62.11 40.24
C THR A 8 -21.38 61.33 39.39
N LEU A 9 -21.69 60.05 39.55
CA LEU A 9 -21.92 59.19 40.73
C LEU A 9 -21.79 57.68 40.35
N LEU A 10 -21.38 56.88 41.34
CA LEU A 10 -22.00 55.63 41.85
C LEU A 10 -23.13 54.99 41.01
N SER A 11 -23.29 53.66 40.84
CA SER A 11 -23.03 52.54 41.75
C SER A 11 -23.17 51.17 41.01
N SER A 12 -22.36 50.21 41.44
CA SER A 12 -22.64 48.78 41.71
C SER A 12 -23.61 47.98 40.82
N PHE A 13 -23.19 46.80 40.35
CA PHE A 13 -23.68 45.51 40.86
C PHE A 13 -22.92 44.29 40.26
N SER A 14 -22.49 43.42 41.17
CA SER A 14 -22.30 41.95 41.09
C SER A 14 -21.35 41.28 40.08
N ALA A 15 -20.18 40.93 40.61
CA ALA A 15 -19.72 39.58 40.94
C ALA A 15 -20.07 38.39 40.01
N SER A 16 -18.96 37.76 39.57
CA SER A 16 -18.72 36.31 39.43
C SER A 16 -19.30 35.57 38.24
N ILE A 17 -18.42 35.23 37.29
CA ILE A 17 -18.43 33.90 36.66
C ILE A 17 -17.01 33.33 36.71
N THR A 18 -16.84 32.36 37.61
CA THR A 18 -15.85 31.29 37.56
C THR A 18 -15.94 30.55 36.23
N SER A 19 -14.80 30.34 35.57
CA SER A 19 -14.48 29.07 34.92
C SER A 19 -13.00 29.09 34.56
N VAL A 20 -12.22 28.35 35.34
CA VAL A 20 -10.98 27.76 34.85
C VAL A 20 -11.36 27.03 33.58
N LEU A 21 -11.00 27.57 32.41
CA LEU A 21 -11.12 26.80 31.18
C LEU A 21 -10.21 25.59 31.38
N ALA A 22 -10.84 24.45 31.66
CA ALA A 22 -10.30 23.16 31.31
C ALA A 22 -9.87 23.27 29.85
N GLY A 23 -8.57 23.39 29.64
CA GLY A 23 -7.99 23.27 28.31
C GLY A 23 -8.49 21.96 27.69
N PRO A 24 -8.67 21.93 26.37
CA PRO A 24 -9.25 20.79 25.69
C PRO A 24 -8.53 19.51 26.12
N VAL A 25 -9.32 18.61 26.69
CA VAL A 25 -8.97 17.23 27.00
C VAL A 25 -8.17 16.71 25.82
N ALA A 26 -6.94 16.26 26.10
CA ALA A 26 -6.12 15.53 25.14
C ALA A 26 -7.04 14.52 24.46
N THR A 27 -7.26 14.69 23.15
CA THR A 27 -7.88 13.66 22.33
C THR A 27 -7.10 12.38 22.63
N SER A 28 -7.77 11.46 23.31
CA SER A 28 -7.29 10.10 23.54
C SER A 28 -6.60 9.65 22.25
N PRO A 29 -5.37 9.10 22.28
CA PRO A 29 -4.81 8.51 21.09
C PRO A 29 -5.82 7.45 20.67
N GLU A 30 -6.56 7.76 19.61
CA GLU A 30 -7.46 6.85 18.94
C GLU A 30 -6.64 5.57 18.82
N LYS A 31 -7.09 4.51 19.52
CA LYS A 31 -6.52 3.18 19.35
C LYS A 31 -6.64 2.92 17.86
N ARG A 32 -5.59 3.24 17.08
CA ARG A 32 -5.53 2.92 15.66
C ARG A 32 -5.80 1.43 15.63
N GLN A 33 -6.98 1.06 15.16
CA GLN A 33 -7.35 -0.33 15.08
C GLN A 33 -6.23 -1.00 14.31
N VAL A 34 -5.60 -1.95 14.97
CA VAL A 34 -4.49 -2.71 14.46
C VAL A 34 -5.13 -3.69 13.48
N GLU A 35 -5.39 -3.23 12.26
CA GLU A 35 -6.08 -4.03 11.25
C GLU A 35 -5.08 -4.69 10.32
N CYS A 36 -5.31 -5.99 10.11
CA CYS A 36 -4.71 -6.72 9.02
C CYS A 36 -5.60 -6.52 7.79
N PRO A 37 -5.11 -5.86 6.72
CA PRO A 37 -5.98 -5.47 5.62
C PRO A 37 -6.44 -6.68 4.80
N GLU A 38 -7.67 -6.60 4.34
CA GLU A 38 -8.23 -7.54 3.36
C GLU A 38 -7.76 -7.19 1.93
N VAL A 39 -7.93 -8.12 0.98
CA VAL A 39 -7.48 -7.99 -0.41
C VAL A 39 -7.93 -6.67 -1.04
N ASP A 40 -9.22 -6.32 -0.92
CA ASP A 40 -9.78 -5.13 -1.56
C ASP A 40 -9.19 -3.83 -1.00
N GLN A 41 -8.90 -3.78 0.30
CA GLN A 41 -8.29 -2.60 0.91
C GLN A 41 -6.86 -2.37 0.39
N ILE A 42 -6.12 -3.45 0.13
CA ILE A 42 -4.78 -3.37 -0.47
C ILE A 42 -4.90 -2.99 -1.95
N ALA A 43 -5.83 -3.60 -2.68
CA ALA A 43 -6.05 -3.34 -4.10
C ALA A 43 -6.43 -1.86 -4.33
N ASP A 44 -7.38 -1.33 -3.57
CA ASP A 44 -7.79 0.08 -3.64
C ASP A 44 -6.62 1.02 -3.33
N TYR A 45 -5.83 0.71 -2.31
CA TYR A 45 -4.63 1.48 -1.98
C TYR A 45 -3.63 1.51 -3.15
N LEU A 46 -3.34 0.35 -3.74
CA LEU A 46 -2.43 0.27 -4.88
C LEU A 46 -3.00 0.95 -6.13
N ALA A 47 -4.29 0.79 -6.40
CA ALA A 47 -4.97 1.38 -7.55
C ALA A 47 -4.95 2.92 -7.52
N GLY A 48 -5.04 3.52 -6.32
CA GLY A 48 -4.90 4.97 -6.13
C GLY A 48 -3.44 5.46 -6.10
N LYS A 49 -2.48 4.57 -5.85
CA LYS A 49 -1.06 4.90 -5.74
C LYS A 49 -0.31 4.74 -7.07
N TRP A 50 -0.62 3.69 -7.83
CA TRP A 50 0.09 3.34 -9.05
C TRP A 50 -0.66 3.86 -10.28
N THR A 51 0.13 4.35 -11.23
CA THR A 51 -0.37 4.82 -12.53
C THR A 51 -0.97 3.68 -13.34
N THR A 52 -1.77 4.02 -14.36
CA THR A 52 -2.31 3.03 -15.29
C THR A 52 -1.19 2.27 -16.00
N GLU A 53 -0.15 2.97 -16.44
CA GLU A 53 1.02 2.39 -17.10
C GLU A 53 1.75 1.38 -16.21
N GLN A 54 1.88 1.69 -14.91
CA GLN A 54 2.46 0.76 -13.94
C GLN A 54 1.61 -0.49 -13.73
N LYS A 55 0.28 -0.37 -13.75
CA LYS A 55 -0.66 -1.49 -13.62
C LYS A 55 -0.68 -2.39 -14.86
N GLN A 56 -0.42 -1.83 -16.03
CA GLN A 56 -0.25 -2.57 -17.29
C GLN A 56 1.08 -3.34 -17.39
N GLN A 57 2.00 -3.07 -16.46
CA GLN A 57 3.35 -3.63 -16.47
C GLN A 57 3.71 -4.22 -15.10
N ILE A 58 2.74 -4.84 -14.43
CA ILE A 58 3.03 -5.58 -13.21
C ILE A 58 3.81 -6.85 -13.59
N VAL A 59 4.96 -7.01 -12.93
CA VAL A 59 5.85 -8.16 -13.11
C VAL A 59 5.78 -9.05 -11.88
N PHE A 60 5.17 -10.21 -12.07
CA PHE A 60 5.13 -11.32 -11.14
C PHE A 60 6.35 -12.21 -11.30
N TYR A 61 6.56 -13.12 -10.36
CA TYR A 61 7.65 -14.09 -10.43
C TYR A 61 7.32 -15.38 -9.70
N THR A 62 7.90 -16.47 -10.18
CA THR A 62 7.87 -17.77 -9.50
C THR A 62 9.21 -18.06 -8.85
N GLY A 63 9.21 -18.76 -7.70
CA GLY A 63 10.44 -19.26 -7.09
C GLY A 63 11.42 -18.14 -6.71
N GLY A 64 12.69 -18.32 -7.04
CA GLY A 64 13.78 -17.39 -6.73
C GLY A 64 13.89 -16.17 -7.65
N ALA A 65 13.03 -16.05 -8.67
CA ALA A 65 13.18 -15.06 -9.75
C ALA A 65 12.83 -13.61 -9.38
N GLY A 66 12.62 -13.30 -8.10
CA GLY A 66 12.27 -11.94 -7.64
C GLY A 66 13.28 -10.87 -8.05
N SER A 67 14.58 -11.19 -8.05
CA SER A 67 15.63 -10.27 -8.49
C SER A 67 15.49 -9.92 -9.98
N ASP A 68 15.20 -10.91 -10.81
CA ASP A 68 15.04 -10.71 -12.26
C ASP A 68 13.73 -10.01 -12.61
N ALA A 69 12.65 -10.26 -11.85
CA ALA A 69 11.43 -9.48 -11.96
C ALA A 69 11.64 -8.00 -11.64
N VAL A 70 12.42 -7.66 -10.60
CA VAL A 70 12.75 -6.26 -10.30
C VAL A 70 13.56 -5.62 -11.42
N LYS A 71 14.52 -6.34 -12.02
CA LYS A 71 15.29 -5.84 -13.17
C LYS A 71 14.37 -5.54 -14.36
N LEU A 72 13.48 -6.47 -14.69
CA LEU A 72 12.53 -6.31 -15.78
C LEU A 72 11.56 -5.15 -15.52
N ALA A 73 10.93 -5.11 -14.34
CA ALA A 73 10.02 -4.03 -13.96
C ALA A 73 10.69 -2.67 -14.05
N ARG A 74 11.96 -2.54 -13.63
CA ARG A 74 12.71 -1.28 -13.75
C ARG A 74 12.90 -0.83 -15.20
N VAL A 75 13.21 -1.75 -16.11
CA VAL A 75 13.38 -1.42 -17.54
C VAL A 75 12.05 -0.99 -18.16
N LEU A 76 10.95 -1.61 -17.77
CA LEU A 76 9.63 -1.29 -18.29
C LEU A 76 9.03 -0.02 -17.67
N GLY A 77 9.42 0.31 -16.43
CA GLY A 77 8.73 1.32 -15.61
C GLY A 77 7.56 0.73 -14.80
N GLY A 78 7.50 -0.60 -14.71
CA GLY A 78 6.47 -1.37 -14.04
C GLY A 78 6.65 -1.51 -12.52
N LYS A 79 5.91 -2.48 -11.96
CA LYS A 79 5.86 -2.74 -10.51
C LYS A 79 5.91 -4.22 -10.18
N THR A 80 6.40 -4.51 -8.98
CA THR A 80 6.49 -5.86 -8.42
C THR A 80 5.90 -5.92 -7.02
N TYR A 81 5.75 -7.14 -6.50
CA TYR A 81 5.45 -7.35 -5.08
C TYR A 81 6.51 -6.71 -4.15
N LEU A 82 7.78 -6.67 -4.56
CA LEU A 82 8.86 -6.07 -3.76
C LEU A 82 8.75 -4.54 -3.66
N ASP A 83 8.15 -3.87 -4.66
CA ASP A 83 7.81 -2.45 -4.58
C ASP A 83 6.76 -2.20 -3.49
N LEU A 84 5.76 -3.09 -3.38
CA LEU A 84 4.76 -3.03 -2.31
C LEU A 84 5.39 -3.30 -0.95
N GLN A 85 6.26 -4.31 -0.82
CA GLN A 85 6.95 -4.60 0.45
C GLN A 85 7.80 -3.42 0.94
N SER A 86 8.37 -2.66 0.02
CA SER A 86 9.16 -1.46 0.32
C SER A 86 8.31 -0.24 0.71
N ASP A 87 6.98 -0.33 0.59
CA ASP A 87 6.06 0.74 0.94
C ASP A 87 5.92 0.89 2.47
N PRO A 88 6.00 2.12 3.04
CA PRO A 88 5.78 2.34 4.47
C PRO A 88 4.41 1.85 4.98
N LYS A 89 3.38 1.86 4.12
CA LYS A 89 2.05 1.34 4.43
C LYS A 89 2.09 -0.17 4.63
N TYR A 90 2.85 -0.91 3.84
CA TYR A 90 3.03 -2.35 4.00
C TYR A 90 3.68 -2.68 5.34
N SER A 91 4.72 -1.92 5.74
CA SER A 91 5.33 -2.07 7.07
C SER A 91 4.33 -1.84 8.21
N THR A 92 3.41 -0.88 8.03
CA THR A 92 2.35 -0.60 9.00
C THR A 92 1.36 -1.76 9.11
N TRP A 93 0.91 -2.30 7.97
CA TRP A 93 0.05 -3.48 7.92
C TRP A 93 0.75 -4.71 8.49
N MET A 94 2.02 -4.93 8.16
CA MET A 94 2.80 -6.06 8.66
C MET A 94 2.88 -6.05 10.18
N ARG A 95 3.14 -4.88 10.78
CA ARG A 95 3.11 -4.74 12.25
C ARG A 95 1.72 -5.09 12.80
N GLY A 96 0.66 -4.65 12.13
CA GLY A 96 -0.70 -4.91 12.57
C GLY A 96 -1.09 -6.38 12.48
N CYS A 97 -0.89 -7.00 11.33
CA CYS A 97 -1.09 -8.43 11.12
C CYS A 97 -0.25 -9.29 12.07
N SER A 98 1.00 -8.90 12.35
CA SER A 98 1.88 -9.64 13.27
C SER A 98 1.33 -9.67 14.71
N LEU A 99 0.74 -8.56 15.18
CA LEU A 99 0.10 -8.52 16.50
C LEU A 99 -1.14 -9.42 16.60
N LEU A 100 -1.73 -9.78 15.45
CA LEU A 100 -2.86 -10.69 15.36
C LEU A 100 -2.47 -12.13 14.98
N GLY A 101 -1.18 -12.42 14.77
CA GLY A 101 -0.71 -13.72 14.27
C GLY A 101 -1.08 -14.00 12.80
N ARG A 102 -1.38 -12.97 12.02
CA ARG A 102 -1.89 -13.04 10.63
C ARG A 102 -0.89 -12.52 9.59
N SER A 103 0.42 -12.54 9.87
CA SER A 103 1.44 -12.01 8.94
C SER A 103 1.46 -12.75 7.60
N GLN A 104 1.12 -14.04 7.60
CA GLN A 104 1.00 -14.84 6.38
C GLN A 104 -0.19 -14.40 5.53
N ASP A 105 -1.34 -14.09 6.15
CA ASP A 105 -2.52 -13.56 5.46
C ASP A 105 -2.19 -12.27 4.73
N LEU A 106 -1.35 -11.39 5.30
CA LEU A 106 -0.93 -10.17 4.61
C LEU A 106 -0.20 -10.46 3.31
N ALA A 107 0.73 -11.42 3.30
CA ALA A 107 1.48 -11.76 2.10
C ALA A 107 0.56 -12.34 1.02
N ILE A 108 -0.37 -13.22 1.42
CA ILE A 108 -1.40 -13.78 0.54
C ILE A 108 -2.31 -12.69 -0.01
N ASN A 109 -2.83 -11.81 0.86
CA ASN A 109 -3.74 -10.74 0.49
C ASN A 109 -3.06 -9.72 -0.42
N ALA A 110 -1.81 -9.38 -0.14
CA ALA A 110 -1.03 -8.43 -0.93
C ALA A 110 -0.68 -8.97 -2.32
N SER A 111 -0.30 -10.24 -2.41
CA SER A 111 -0.06 -10.93 -3.68
C SER A 111 -1.34 -11.02 -4.52
N THR A 112 -2.47 -11.38 -3.91
CA THR A 112 -3.78 -11.41 -4.57
C THR A 112 -4.21 -10.01 -5.03
N ALA A 113 -4.03 -8.99 -4.18
CA ALA A 113 -4.37 -7.60 -4.51
C ALA A 113 -3.54 -7.08 -5.70
N LEU A 114 -2.27 -7.46 -5.78
CA LEU A 114 -1.41 -7.13 -6.91
C LEU A 114 -1.96 -7.70 -8.23
N ALA A 115 -2.41 -8.96 -8.23
CA ALA A 115 -3.08 -9.58 -9.37
C ALA A 115 -4.43 -8.92 -9.70
N ARG A 116 -5.18 -8.48 -8.67
CA ARG A 116 -6.46 -7.78 -8.84
C ARG A 116 -6.33 -6.42 -9.50
N ILE A 117 -5.20 -5.73 -9.34
CA ILE A 117 -4.98 -4.42 -9.95
C ILE A 117 -4.21 -4.45 -11.27
N ALA A 118 -3.66 -5.60 -11.66
CA ALA A 118 -3.03 -5.76 -12.97
C ALA A 118 -4.03 -5.44 -14.08
N ASP A 119 -3.57 -4.81 -15.15
CA ASP A 119 -4.44 -4.33 -16.22
C ASP A 119 -3.91 -4.78 -17.58
N GLU A 120 -4.80 -5.24 -18.46
CA GLU A 120 -4.50 -5.78 -19.81
C GLU A 120 -3.52 -6.95 -19.87
N THR A 121 -2.25 -6.72 -19.49
CA THR A 121 -1.15 -7.67 -19.52
C THR A 121 -0.47 -7.78 -18.16
N ALA A 122 -0.17 -9.02 -17.75
CA ALA A 122 0.67 -9.35 -16.62
C ALA A 122 1.90 -10.11 -17.12
N LEU A 123 3.09 -9.70 -16.67
CA LEU A 123 4.34 -10.39 -16.97
C LEU A 123 4.67 -11.32 -15.82
N VAL A 124 5.15 -12.53 -16.09
CA VAL A 124 5.68 -13.43 -15.07
C VAL A 124 7.06 -13.90 -15.44
N VAL A 125 8.03 -13.65 -14.57
CA VAL A 125 9.37 -14.23 -14.70
C VAL A 125 9.33 -15.67 -14.20
N VAL A 126 9.62 -16.61 -15.10
CA VAL A 126 9.53 -18.05 -14.86
C VAL A 126 10.93 -18.65 -14.73
N GLU A 127 11.11 -19.50 -13.73
CA GLU A 127 12.31 -20.35 -13.59
C GLU A 127 12.10 -21.71 -14.24
N ASP A 128 13.19 -22.43 -14.54
CA ASP A 128 13.14 -23.77 -15.13
C ASP A 128 12.41 -24.80 -14.24
N HIS A 129 12.30 -24.54 -12.94
CA HIS A 129 11.67 -25.42 -11.95
C HIS A 129 10.63 -24.68 -11.10
N PRO A 130 9.41 -24.45 -11.63
CA PRO A 130 8.37 -23.73 -10.90
C PRO A 130 7.89 -24.51 -9.67
N ASN A 131 7.78 -23.82 -8.53
CA ASN A 131 7.10 -24.35 -7.34
C ASN A 131 5.58 -24.17 -7.47
N PRO A 132 4.78 -25.25 -7.58
CA PRO A 132 3.32 -25.16 -7.73
C PRO A 132 2.59 -24.62 -6.50
N GLU A 133 3.25 -24.56 -5.34
CA GLU A 133 2.72 -23.99 -4.10
C GLU A 133 3.10 -22.50 -3.92
N SER A 134 3.82 -21.91 -4.88
CA SER A 134 4.16 -20.49 -4.81
C SER A 134 2.93 -19.59 -4.96
N TYR A 135 3.04 -18.36 -4.45
CA TYR A 135 1.95 -17.39 -4.52
C TYR A 135 1.42 -17.18 -5.94
N TRP A 136 2.32 -17.22 -6.93
CA TRP A 136 1.96 -17.17 -8.34
C TRP A 136 0.90 -18.19 -8.75
N PHE A 137 1.12 -19.48 -8.44
CA PHE A 137 0.21 -20.53 -8.88
C PHE A 137 -1.08 -20.58 -8.06
N VAL A 138 -0.98 -20.29 -6.76
CA VAL A 138 -2.10 -20.47 -5.83
C VAL A 138 -3.04 -19.26 -5.79
N TYR A 139 -2.51 -18.04 -5.94
CA TYR A 139 -3.30 -16.82 -5.72
C TYR A 139 -3.27 -15.85 -6.91
N GLU A 140 -2.09 -15.58 -7.49
CA GLU A 140 -1.95 -14.52 -8.51
C GLU A 140 -2.52 -14.94 -9.86
N LYS A 141 -2.06 -16.07 -10.39
CA LYS A 141 -2.49 -16.59 -11.70
C LYS A 141 -4.00 -16.85 -11.75
N PRO A 142 -4.64 -17.50 -10.75
CA PRO A 142 -6.09 -17.66 -10.76
C PRO A 142 -6.85 -16.33 -10.83
N GLU A 143 -6.43 -15.32 -10.06
CA GLU A 143 -7.04 -13.99 -10.07
C GLU A 143 -6.91 -13.31 -11.44
N LEU A 144 -5.72 -13.39 -12.06
CA LEU A 144 -5.48 -12.86 -13.41
C LEU A 144 -6.35 -13.55 -14.47
N VAL A 145 -6.44 -14.89 -14.40
CA VAL A 145 -7.27 -15.69 -15.32
C VAL A 145 -8.75 -15.35 -15.17
N ASN A 146 -9.25 -15.23 -13.95
CA ASN A 146 -10.65 -14.85 -13.68
C ASN A 146 -10.99 -13.47 -14.24
N ARG A 147 -10.00 -12.58 -14.32
CA ARG A 147 -10.12 -11.22 -14.88
C ARG A 147 -9.80 -11.13 -16.37
N ASN A 148 -9.50 -12.25 -17.04
CA ASN A 148 -9.08 -12.32 -18.44
C ASN A 148 -7.86 -11.46 -18.76
N ILE A 149 -6.92 -11.34 -17.82
CA ILE A 149 -5.64 -10.65 -18.05
C ILE A 149 -4.74 -11.53 -18.92
N HIS A 150 -4.12 -10.94 -19.94
CA HIS A 150 -3.15 -11.64 -20.78
C HIS A 150 -1.86 -11.89 -19.98
N ILE A 151 -1.40 -13.14 -19.92
CA ILE A 151 -0.22 -13.49 -19.14
C ILE A 151 0.94 -13.78 -20.10
N VAL A 152 2.00 -12.99 -20.00
CA VAL A 152 3.24 -13.17 -20.76
C VAL A 152 4.30 -13.76 -19.84
N ARG A 153 4.78 -14.95 -20.18
CA ARG A 153 5.90 -15.60 -19.49
C ARG A 153 7.22 -15.05 -20.02
N VAL A 154 8.12 -14.75 -19.11
CA VAL A 154 9.46 -14.20 -19.41
C VAL A 154 10.50 -15.15 -18.89
N PHE A 155 11.48 -15.48 -19.75
CA PHE A 155 12.55 -16.43 -19.46
C PHE A 155 13.89 -15.70 -19.47
N PRO A 156 14.43 -15.34 -18.29
CA PRO A 156 15.73 -14.72 -18.18
C PRO A 156 16.82 -15.64 -18.72
N LYS A 157 17.88 -15.03 -19.23
CA LYS A 157 19.10 -15.73 -19.61
C LYS A 157 20.30 -14.99 -19.06
N GLU A 158 21.21 -15.74 -18.44
CA GLU A 158 22.44 -15.19 -17.89
C GLU A 158 23.23 -14.44 -18.98
N GLY A 159 23.75 -13.26 -18.62
CA GLY A 159 24.49 -12.39 -19.54
C GLY A 159 23.64 -11.59 -20.52
N GLN A 160 22.31 -11.74 -20.54
CA GLN A 160 21.41 -10.93 -21.36
C GLN A 160 20.76 -9.79 -20.58
N SER A 161 20.50 -8.68 -21.28
CA SER A 161 19.73 -7.58 -20.72
C SER A 161 18.23 -7.96 -20.64
N PRO A 162 17.45 -7.40 -19.70
CA PRO A 162 16.02 -7.71 -19.61
C PRO A 162 15.22 -7.44 -20.88
N GLY A 163 15.67 -6.51 -21.74
CA GLY A 163 15.04 -6.24 -23.03
C GLY A 163 15.22 -7.33 -24.08
N ASP A 164 16.19 -8.24 -23.88
CA ASP A 164 16.51 -9.33 -24.81
C ASP A 164 15.96 -10.69 -24.36
N TRP A 165 15.30 -10.73 -23.21
CA TRP A 165 14.78 -11.99 -22.66
C TRP A 165 13.64 -12.53 -23.53
N ARG A 166 13.58 -13.86 -23.62
CA ARG A 166 12.52 -14.54 -24.37
C ARG A 166 11.18 -14.33 -23.65
N MET A 167 10.15 -13.98 -24.41
CA MET A 167 8.78 -13.79 -23.94
C MET A 167 7.80 -14.71 -24.69
N GLU A 168 6.84 -15.30 -23.98
CA GLU A 168 5.82 -16.19 -24.54
C GLU A 168 4.45 -15.89 -23.90
N GLY A 169 3.46 -15.49 -24.70
CA GLY A 169 2.08 -15.19 -24.28
C GLY A 169 1.04 -16.06 -24.99
#